data_AF-A0A820M2K4-F1
#
_entry.id   AF-A0A820M2K4-F1
#
_cell.length_a   1.000
_cell.length_b   1.000
_cell.length_c   1.000
_cell.angle_alpha   90.00
_cell.angle_beta   90.00
_cell.angle_gamma   90.00
#
_symmetry.space_group_name_H-M   'P 1'
#
loop_
_entity.id
_entity.type
_entity.pdbx_description
1 polymer ?
#
loop_
_entity_poly.entity_id
_entity_poly.type
_entity_poly.pdbx_seq_one_letter_code
_entity_poly.pdbx_strand_id
1 'polypeptide(L)'
;SVVKTMRGLLTCMMKQVNKVEKFKSTLSRDDALHAKYSSVTGNTAVADNEWGHLQLDATSLYLLMLGEMTSSGLHIVYTLDEVDFVQNLIFYIEQSYMVPDYGIWERGDKTNHGFPELNSSSVGMAKAALEAMNELDLFGSNGGPRSIIHVSSDYIY
;
A
#
# COMPACT_ATOMS: atom_id res chain seq x y z
N SER A 1 8.29 19.31 -1.37
CA SER A 1 7.20 19.21 -2.37
C SER A 1 6.56 17.85 -2.23
N VAL A 2 5.23 17.79 -2.21
CA VAL A 2 4.45 16.56 -1.97
C VAL A 2 4.72 15.47 -3.00
N VAL A 3 4.87 15.83 -4.28
CA VAL A 3 5.17 14.88 -5.37
C VAL A 3 6.48 14.13 -5.10
N LYS A 4 7.52 14.84 -4.64
CA LYS A 4 8.81 14.21 -4.31
C LYS A 4 8.69 13.25 -3.13
N THR A 5 7.83 13.56 -2.15
CA THR A 5 7.56 12.69 -1.01
C THR A 5 6.85 11.40 -1.46
N MET A 6 5.78 11.52 -2.24
CA MET A 6 5.05 10.35 -2.75
C MET A 6 5.95 9.44 -3.59
N ARG A 7 6.77 10.03 -4.48
CA ARG A 7 7.77 9.28 -5.26
C ARG A 7 8.84 8.62 -4.40
N GLY A 8 9.29 9.29 -3.34
CA GLY A 8 10.21 8.72 -2.37
C GLY A 8 9.61 7.48 -1.71
N LEU A 9 8.37 7.55 -1.25
CA LEU A 9 7.65 6.42 -0.66
C LEU A 9 7.48 5.27 -1.65
N LEU A 10 7.06 5.56 -2.90
CA LEU A 10 6.97 4.57 -3.97
C LEU A 10 8.30 3.82 -4.15
N THR A 11 9.39 4.57 -4.22
CA THR A 11 10.75 4.01 -4.37
C THR A 11 11.10 3.10 -3.19
N CYS A 12 10.77 3.48 -1.96
CA CYS A 12 11.00 2.64 -0.77
C CYS A 12 10.18 1.35 -0.80
N MET A 13 8.93 1.42 -1.25
CA MET A 13 8.07 0.23 -1.36
C MET A 13 8.53 -0.70 -2.48
N MET A 14 8.91 -0.16 -3.65
CA MET A 14 9.41 -0.94 -4.79
C MET A 14 10.66 -1.75 -4.46
N LYS A 15 11.53 -1.23 -3.57
CA LYS A 15 12.69 -1.98 -3.06
C LYS A 15 12.34 -3.26 -2.30
N GLN A 16 11.07 -3.42 -1.90
CA GLN A 16 10.55 -4.58 -1.19
C GLN A 16 9.57 -5.39 -2.05
N VAL A 17 9.63 -5.28 -3.38
CA VAL A 17 8.72 -5.99 -4.30
C VAL A 17 8.63 -7.50 -4.04
N ASN A 18 9.74 -8.15 -3.66
CA ASN A 18 9.75 -9.57 -3.33
C ASN A 18 8.84 -9.92 -2.13
N LYS A 19 8.73 -9.00 -1.16
CA LYS A 19 7.84 -9.14 0.00
C LYS A 19 6.38 -9.02 -0.45
N VAL A 20 6.06 -7.96 -1.19
CA VAL A 20 4.70 -7.72 -1.76
C VAL A 20 4.22 -8.93 -2.56
N GLU A 21 5.07 -9.46 -3.44
CA GLU A 21 4.76 -10.65 -4.24
C GLU A 21 4.43 -11.87 -3.38
N LYS A 22 5.29 -12.15 -2.39
CA LYS A 22 5.12 -13.31 -1.50
C LYS A 22 3.92 -13.16 -0.58
N PHE A 23 3.64 -11.94 -0.11
CA PHE A 23 2.51 -11.64 0.76
C PHE A 23 1.16 -12.03 0.16
N LYS A 24 0.95 -11.82 -1.15
CA LYS A 24 -0.31 -12.17 -1.84
C LYS A 24 -0.74 -13.63 -1.64
N SER A 25 0.23 -14.53 -1.42
CA SER A 25 -0.02 -15.95 -1.20
C SER A 25 0.06 -16.38 0.26
N THR A 26 0.91 -15.72 1.04
CA THR A 26 1.21 -16.12 2.42
C THR A 26 0.33 -15.43 3.44
N LEU A 27 -0.07 -14.19 3.16
CA LEU A 27 -0.73 -13.25 4.09
C LEU A 27 0.01 -13.15 5.43
N SER A 28 1.30 -13.47 5.43
CA SER A 28 2.13 -13.55 6.63
C SER A 28 2.73 -12.20 6.94
N ARG A 29 2.77 -11.85 8.23
CA ARG A 29 3.45 -10.67 8.72
C ARG A 29 4.88 -10.57 8.19
N ASP A 30 5.64 -11.67 8.24
CA ASP A 30 7.07 -11.68 7.90
C ASP A 30 7.32 -11.32 6.41
N ASP A 31 6.31 -11.54 5.57
CA ASP A 31 6.33 -11.21 4.14
C ASP A 31 5.65 -9.86 3.83
N ALA A 32 5.16 -9.14 4.83
CA ALA A 32 4.50 -7.84 4.66
C ALA A 32 5.51 -6.70 4.42
N LEU A 33 5.08 -5.62 3.77
CA LEU A 33 5.87 -4.39 3.67
C LEU A 33 6.30 -3.90 5.07
N HIS A 34 7.56 -3.50 5.17
CA HIS A 34 8.09 -2.90 6.38
C HIS A 34 7.48 -1.50 6.57
N ALA A 35 7.10 -1.17 7.80
CA ALA A 35 6.42 0.10 8.12
C ALA A 35 7.33 1.34 8.05
N LYS A 36 8.64 1.14 8.23
CA LYS A 36 9.61 2.24 8.43
C LYS A 36 10.76 2.19 7.45
N TYR A 37 11.07 3.34 6.85
CA TYR A 37 12.12 3.51 5.86
C TYR A 37 13.15 4.55 6.30
N SER A 38 14.41 4.31 5.95
CA SER A 38 15.46 5.31 6.05
C SER A 38 15.18 6.46 5.07
N SER A 39 15.11 7.70 5.55
CA SER A 39 14.94 8.87 4.69
C SER A 39 16.13 9.16 3.78
N VAL A 40 17.31 8.57 4.08
CA VAL A 40 18.54 8.75 3.31
C VAL A 40 18.67 7.66 2.24
N THR A 41 18.44 6.40 2.60
CA THR A 41 18.68 5.27 1.70
C THR A 41 17.41 4.72 1.06
N GLY A 42 16.24 4.95 1.66
CA GLY A 42 14.97 4.33 1.28
C GLY A 42 14.87 2.83 1.56
N ASN A 43 15.85 2.24 2.27
CA ASN A 43 15.79 0.86 2.72
C ASN A 43 14.99 0.76 4.03
N THR A 44 14.64 -0.45 4.45
CA THR A 44 14.00 -0.69 5.76
C THR A 44 14.88 -0.13 6.88
N ALA A 45 14.26 0.57 7.83
CA ALA A 45 15.01 1.28 8.89
C ALA A 45 15.53 0.35 9.99
N VAL A 46 14.86 -0.80 10.18
CA VAL A 46 15.18 -1.84 11.17
C VAL A 46 14.90 -3.21 10.55
N ALA A 47 15.34 -4.29 11.20
CA ALA A 47 15.03 -5.65 10.73
C ALA A 47 13.56 -6.02 11.01
N ASP A 48 13.03 -6.94 10.20
CA ASP A 48 11.63 -7.41 10.26
C ASP A 48 11.24 -7.97 11.65
N ASN A 49 12.18 -8.55 12.39
CA ASN A 49 11.94 -9.10 13.72
C ASN A 49 12.09 -8.08 14.86
N GLU A 50 12.53 -6.85 14.58
CA GLU A 50 12.76 -5.81 15.57
C GLU A 50 11.57 -4.85 15.72
N TRP A 51 10.61 -4.88 14.78
CA TRP A 51 9.44 -4.02 14.80
C TRP A 51 8.19 -4.73 14.29
N GLY A 52 7.02 -4.40 14.84
CA GLY A 52 5.74 -4.85 14.30
C GLY A 52 5.50 -4.21 12.92
N HIS A 53 5.80 -4.93 11.85
CA HIS A 53 5.40 -4.58 10.49
C HIS A 53 4.14 -5.37 10.08
N LEU A 54 3.56 -5.08 8.91
CA LEU A 54 2.14 -5.33 8.55
C LEU A 54 1.21 -4.22 9.07
N GLN A 55 1.26 -3.08 8.39
CA GLN A 55 0.32 -1.96 8.53
C GLN A 55 -0.42 -1.80 7.22
N LEU A 56 -1.61 -2.41 7.14
CA LEU A 56 -2.40 -2.36 5.91
C LEU A 56 -2.97 -0.95 5.70
N ASP A 57 -3.41 -0.28 6.78
CA ASP A 57 -3.88 1.10 6.70
C ASP A 57 -2.84 2.08 6.12
N ALA A 58 -1.57 1.98 6.51
CA ALA A 58 -0.52 2.86 6.00
C ALA A 58 -0.34 2.72 4.47
N THR A 59 -0.35 1.48 3.98
CA THR A 59 -0.24 1.19 2.54
C THR A 59 -1.50 1.66 1.80
N SER A 60 -2.68 1.41 2.37
CA SER A 60 -3.95 1.86 1.81
C SER A 60 -4.06 3.39 1.79
N LEU A 61 -3.61 4.08 2.83
CA LEU A 61 -3.60 5.54 2.87
C LEU A 61 -2.70 6.11 1.78
N TYR A 62 -1.52 5.51 1.54
CA TYR A 62 -0.66 5.90 0.43
C TYR A 62 -1.39 5.76 -0.91
N LEU A 63 -2.08 4.65 -1.15
CA LEU A 63 -2.83 4.41 -2.38
C LEU A 63 -4.01 5.37 -2.55
N LEU A 64 -4.80 5.59 -1.50
CA LEU A 64 -5.87 6.58 -1.50
C LEU A 64 -5.34 7.96 -1.89
N MET A 65 -4.27 8.41 -1.24
CA MET A 65 -3.66 9.70 -1.55
C MET A 65 -3.04 9.75 -2.95
N LEU A 66 -2.46 8.65 -3.43
CA LEU A 66 -1.96 8.54 -4.80
C LEU A 66 -3.11 8.73 -5.80
N GLY A 67 -4.25 8.09 -5.56
CA GLY A 67 -5.45 8.20 -6.37
C GLY A 67 -5.98 9.63 -6.43
N GLU A 68 -6.23 10.23 -5.28
CA GLU A 68 -6.72 11.63 -5.16
C GLU A 68 -5.76 12.64 -5.82
N MET A 69 -4.46 12.48 -5.62
CA MET A 69 -3.46 13.36 -6.22
C MET A 69 -3.38 13.20 -7.74
N THR A 70 -3.49 11.97 -8.25
CA THR A 70 -3.49 11.70 -9.69
C THR A 70 -4.75 12.27 -10.35
N SER A 71 -5.92 12.04 -9.76
CA SER A 71 -7.21 12.58 -10.22
C SER A 71 -7.26 14.12 -10.21
N SER A 72 -6.48 14.76 -9.33
CA SER A 72 -6.32 16.22 -9.30
C SER A 72 -5.24 16.75 -10.26
N GLY A 73 -4.62 15.89 -11.08
CA GLY A 73 -3.68 16.25 -12.14
C GLY A 73 -2.21 16.26 -11.72
N LEU A 74 -1.87 15.75 -10.53
CA LEU A 74 -0.47 15.59 -10.12
C LEU A 74 0.13 14.34 -10.75
N HIS A 75 1.20 14.54 -11.52
CA HIS A 75 1.96 13.44 -12.12
C HIS A 75 2.96 12.87 -11.09
N ILE A 76 2.65 11.67 -10.57
CA ILE A 76 3.45 10.99 -9.54
C ILE A 76 4.10 9.71 -10.08
N VAL A 77 3.41 8.91 -10.90
CA VAL A 77 3.88 7.65 -11.49
C VAL A 77 4.37 7.92 -12.91
N TYR A 78 5.57 7.48 -13.27
CA TYR A 78 6.29 7.87 -14.49
C TYR A 78 6.60 6.71 -15.44
N THR A 79 6.54 5.46 -14.97
CA THR A 79 6.90 4.29 -15.78
C THR A 79 5.88 3.18 -15.63
N LEU A 80 5.81 2.28 -16.62
CA LEU A 80 4.92 1.13 -16.55
C LEU A 80 5.34 0.16 -15.44
N ASP A 81 6.63 0.04 -15.13
CA ASP A 81 7.08 -0.75 -13.98
C ASP A 81 6.56 -0.19 -12.64
N GLU A 82 6.47 1.14 -12.52
CA GLU A 82 5.85 1.80 -11.37
C GLU A 82 4.33 1.56 -11.35
N VAL A 83 3.65 1.54 -12.51
CA VAL A 83 2.22 1.18 -12.61
C VAL A 83 1.99 -0.26 -12.16
N ASP A 84 2.76 -1.22 -12.69
CA ASP A 84 2.66 -2.64 -12.36
C ASP A 84 2.88 -2.86 -10.87
N PHE A 85 3.82 -2.13 -10.26
CA PHE A 85 4.02 -2.16 -8.82
C PHE A 85 2.83 -1.61 -8.04
N VAL A 86 2.22 -0.50 -8.49
CA VAL A 86 1.00 0.03 -7.84
C VAL A 86 -0.16 -0.96 -7.97
N GLN A 87 -0.33 -1.59 -9.13
CA GLN A 87 -1.30 -2.67 -9.32
C GLN A 87 -1.04 -3.84 -8.36
N ASN A 88 0.22 -4.15 -8.09
CA ASN A 88 0.59 -5.16 -7.11
C ASN A 88 0.22 -4.77 -5.67
N LEU A 89 0.31 -3.48 -5.33
CA LEU A 89 -0.15 -2.97 -4.04
C LEU A 89 -1.68 -3.05 -3.88
N ILE A 90 -2.45 -2.99 -4.98
CA ILE A 90 -3.89 -3.27 -4.94
C ILE A 90 -4.14 -4.69 -4.45
N PHE A 91 -3.54 -5.69 -5.10
CA PHE A 91 -3.66 -7.09 -4.68
C PHE A 91 -3.18 -7.32 -3.25
N TYR A 92 -2.18 -6.56 -2.79
CA TYR A 92 -1.67 -6.61 -1.43
C TYR A 92 -2.71 -6.16 -0.39
N ILE A 93 -3.58 -5.19 -0.70
CA ILE A 93 -4.58 -4.65 0.25
C ILE A 93 -6.00 -5.23 0.08
N GLU A 94 -6.29 -5.93 -1.02
CA GLU A 94 -7.62 -6.50 -1.32
C GLU A 94 -8.14 -7.43 -0.20
N GLN A 95 -7.25 -8.16 0.47
CA GLN A 95 -7.63 -9.11 1.54
C GLN A 95 -7.70 -8.47 2.94
N SER A 96 -7.62 -7.15 3.07
CA SER A 96 -7.51 -6.48 4.39
C SER A 96 -8.69 -6.75 5.34
N TYR A 97 -9.87 -7.07 4.80
CA TYR A 97 -11.07 -7.43 5.58
C TYR A 97 -10.93 -8.74 6.37
N MET A 98 -9.95 -9.59 6.03
CA MET A 98 -9.72 -10.89 6.67
C MET A 98 -8.28 -11.10 7.15
N VAL A 99 -7.38 -10.12 6.94
CA VAL A 99 -5.99 -10.19 7.38
C VAL A 99 -5.80 -9.32 8.63
N PRO A 100 -5.59 -9.93 9.81
CA PRO A 100 -5.24 -9.18 11.02
C PRO A 100 -3.90 -8.44 10.85
N ASP A 101 -3.83 -7.22 11.33
CA ASP A 101 -2.65 -6.35 11.18
C ASP A 101 -2.35 -5.58 12.49
N TYR A 102 -1.31 -4.74 12.46
CA TYR A 102 -0.93 -3.93 13.63
C TYR A 102 -1.67 -2.59 13.74
N GLY A 103 -2.40 -2.21 12.68
CA GLY A 103 -3.08 -0.93 12.54
C GLY A 103 -2.18 0.29 12.72
N ILE A 104 -2.81 1.46 12.72
CA ILE A 104 -2.14 2.76 12.70
C ILE A 104 -1.28 3.03 13.93
N TRP A 105 -1.58 2.36 15.05
CA TRP A 105 -0.86 2.52 16.30
C TRP A 105 0.31 1.55 16.46
N GLU A 106 0.55 0.68 15.48
CA GLU A 106 1.65 -0.30 15.47
C GLU A 106 1.59 -1.30 16.65
N ARG A 107 0.40 -1.52 17.22
CA ARG A 107 0.20 -2.33 18.44
C ARG A 107 -0.57 -3.63 18.19
N GLY A 108 -1.32 -3.70 17.10
CA GLY A 108 -2.27 -4.78 16.86
C GLY A 108 -3.45 -4.63 17.81
N ASP A 109 -3.60 -5.59 18.71
CA ASP A 109 -4.73 -5.72 19.59
C ASP A 109 -4.93 -4.53 20.52
N LYS A 110 -6.19 -4.18 20.81
CA LYS A 110 -6.51 -3.05 21.73
C LYS A 110 -5.98 -3.25 23.14
N THR A 111 -5.65 -4.48 23.54
CA THR A 111 -5.04 -4.78 24.83
C THR A 111 -3.50 -4.68 24.83
N ASN A 112 -2.89 -4.33 23.70
CA ASN A 112 -1.47 -4.03 23.55
C ASN A 112 -0.55 -5.19 23.96
N HIS A 113 -0.95 -6.42 23.66
CA HIS A 113 -0.13 -7.60 23.82
C HIS A 113 0.76 -7.87 22.59
N GLY A 114 0.58 -7.10 21.51
CA GLY A 114 1.39 -7.20 20.30
C GLY A 114 0.90 -8.27 19.33
N PHE A 115 -0.37 -8.69 19.45
CA PHE A 115 -0.99 -9.63 18.53
C PHE A 115 -1.76 -8.86 17.45
N PRO A 116 -1.65 -9.23 16.16
CA PRO A 116 -2.41 -8.57 15.13
C PRO A 116 -3.91 -8.82 15.32
N GLU A 117 -4.74 -7.82 15.02
CA GLU A 117 -6.20 -7.91 15.05
C GLU A 117 -6.78 -7.32 13.75
N LEU A 118 -8.05 -7.61 13.47
CA LEU A 118 -8.74 -6.92 12.38
C LEU A 118 -9.04 -5.47 12.81
N ASN A 119 -8.19 -4.55 12.38
CA ASN A 119 -8.36 -3.13 12.65
C ASN A 119 -9.37 -2.50 11.70
N SER A 120 -10.39 -1.84 12.27
CA SER A 120 -11.38 -1.10 11.49
C SER A 120 -10.76 0.03 10.65
N SER A 121 -9.67 0.63 11.11
CA SER A 121 -8.91 1.63 10.35
C SER A 121 -8.34 1.04 9.05
N SER A 122 -7.76 -0.16 9.13
CA SER A 122 -7.17 -0.86 8.00
C SER A 122 -8.22 -1.29 6.99
N VAL A 123 -9.32 -1.90 7.45
CA VAL A 123 -10.42 -2.31 6.56
C VAL A 123 -11.04 -1.10 5.86
N GLY A 124 -11.36 -0.04 6.62
CA GLY A 124 -11.96 1.17 6.06
C GLY A 124 -11.05 1.92 5.09
N MET A 125 -9.76 2.05 5.42
CA MET A 125 -8.78 2.72 4.56
C MET A 125 -8.53 1.92 3.29
N ALA A 126 -8.43 0.59 3.38
CA ALA A 126 -8.30 -0.27 2.22
C ALA A 126 -9.50 -0.12 1.29
N LYS A 127 -10.72 -0.16 1.82
CA LYS A 127 -11.93 0.06 1.01
C LYS A 127 -11.88 1.41 0.28
N ALA A 128 -11.59 2.50 0.99
CA ALA A 128 -11.50 3.82 0.37
C ALA A 128 -10.41 3.87 -0.72
N ALA A 129 -9.26 3.24 -0.48
CA ALA A 129 -8.18 3.17 -1.47
C ALA A 129 -8.58 2.37 -2.71
N LEU A 130 -9.23 1.21 -2.53
CA LEU A 130 -9.73 0.37 -3.61
C LEU A 130 -10.76 1.12 -4.47
N GLU A 131 -11.70 1.83 -3.83
CA GLU A 131 -12.68 2.67 -4.54
C GLU A 131 -12.01 3.80 -5.33
N ALA A 132 -11.04 4.51 -4.73
CA ALA A 132 -10.35 5.64 -5.37
C ALA A 132 -9.42 5.23 -6.51
N MET A 133 -8.88 4.01 -6.47
CA MET A 133 -7.91 3.50 -7.46
C MET A 133 -8.58 2.75 -8.61
N ASN A 134 -9.83 2.29 -8.44
CA ASN A 134 -10.51 1.51 -9.45
C ASN A 134 -10.71 2.30 -10.75
N GLU A 135 -10.25 1.72 -11.87
CA GLU A 135 -10.28 2.30 -13.22
C GLU A 135 -9.53 3.64 -13.35
N LEU A 136 -8.63 3.94 -12.41
CA LEU A 136 -7.82 5.15 -12.45
C LEU A 136 -6.62 4.96 -13.37
N ASP A 137 -6.42 5.90 -14.31
CA ASP A 137 -5.19 5.99 -15.11
C ASP A 137 -4.10 6.76 -14.34
N LEU A 138 -3.01 6.07 -13.98
CA LEU A 138 -1.91 6.64 -13.21
C LEU A 138 -1.06 7.67 -13.96
N PHE A 139 -1.18 7.73 -15.28
CA PHE A 139 -0.58 8.80 -16.10
C PHE A 139 -1.58 9.93 -16.40
N GLY A 140 -2.78 9.87 -15.82
CA GLY A 140 -3.85 10.84 -16.05
C GLY A 140 -4.25 10.90 -17.52
N SER A 141 -4.47 12.11 -18.05
CA SER A 141 -4.91 12.29 -19.44
C SER A 141 -3.90 11.86 -20.52
N ASN A 142 -2.66 11.55 -20.13
CA ASN A 142 -1.60 11.13 -21.05
C ASN A 142 -1.42 9.61 -21.09
N GLY A 143 -2.21 8.86 -20.32
CA GLY A 143 -2.10 7.42 -20.22
C GLY A 143 -2.84 6.65 -21.30
N GLY A 144 -2.96 5.35 -21.07
CA GLY A 144 -3.67 4.43 -21.93
C GLY A 144 -3.98 3.13 -21.20
N PRO A 145 -4.47 2.09 -21.90
CA PRO A 145 -4.96 0.87 -21.26
C PRO A 145 -3.98 0.14 -20.33
N ARG A 146 -2.67 0.40 -20.47
CA ARG A 146 -1.62 -0.19 -19.64
C ARG A 146 -1.31 0.58 -18.35
N SER A 147 -1.82 1.81 -18.21
CA SER A 147 -1.62 2.63 -17.01
C SER A 147 -2.87 2.70 -16.12
N ILE A 148 -3.94 2.00 -16.51
CA ILE A 148 -5.17 1.88 -15.74
C ILE A 148 -5.00 0.81 -14.66
N ILE A 149 -5.42 1.17 -13.44
CA ILE A 149 -5.47 0.26 -12.30
C ILE A 149 -6.83 -0.42 -12.24
N HIS A 150 -6.82 -1.73 -12.01
CA HIS A 150 -8.01 -2.54 -11.91
C HIS A 150 -8.14 -3.13 -10.51
N VAL A 151 -9.36 -3.08 -9.97
CA VAL A 151 -9.71 -3.65 -8.66
C VAL A 151 -10.81 -4.69 -8.89
N SER A 152 -10.73 -5.84 -8.21
CA SER A 152 -11.79 -6.85 -8.34
C SER A 152 -13.13 -6.32 -7.82
N SER A 153 -14.22 -6.62 -8.55
CA SER A 153 -15.58 -6.19 -8.18
C SER A 153 -16.01 -6.68 -6.80
N ASP A 154 -15.48 -7.82 -6.35
CA ASP A 154 -15.79 -8.43 -5.06
C ASP A 154 -15.33 -7.58 -3.87
N TYR A 155 -14.46 -6.58 -4.08
CA TYR A 155 -13.90 -5.73 -3.03
C TYR A 155 -14.40 -4.28 -3.07
N ILE A 156 -15.23 -3.93 -4.05
CA ILE A 156 -15.81 -2.58 -4.20
C ILE A 156 -17.25 -2.53 -3.68
N TYR A 157 -18.05 -3.58 -3.97
CA TYR A 157 -19.49 -3.61 -3.74
C TYR A 157 -19.89 -4.32 -2.45
#